data_AF-A0A316TAV4-F1
#
_entry.id   AF-A0A316TAV4-F1
#
_cell.length_a   1.000
_cell.length_b   1.000
_cell.length_c   1.000
_cell.angle_alpha   90.00
_cell.angle_beta   90.00
_cell.angle_gamma   90.00
#
_symmetry.space_group_name_H-M   'P 1'
#
loop_
_entity.id
_entity.type
_entity.pdbx_description
1 polymer ?
#
loop_
_entity_poly.entity_id
_entity_poly.type
_entity_poly.pdbx_seq_one_letter_code
_entity_poly.pdbx_strand_id
1 'polypeptide(L)'
;MKKTKRIVLLVISVIWVISSTGCYLMAKGNPIRYFQAKREIQTYIEKHYGEEIVMGELSYTSKTNTFYASVTEADDSRNHSSIVYYPTGEIGDYYQFDIQSRMEEEVSSMIYTFLNTQMQLTQEDITINTLLELPPFQYQLDSSYDPNIPVTIQIELNQEFSSKEDYIATAIPLIQKLQILGIPIENAKLYSYLPEDGNSCYRTELTSFEATEEEMVSHTKIVTIKK
;
A
#
# COMPACT_ATOMS: atom_id res chain seq x y z
N MET A 1 35.46 49.37 -27.50
CA MET A 1 34.25 49.40 -26.65
C MET A 1 33.03 48.64 -27.21
N LYS A 2 32.67 48.71 -28.50
CA LYS A 2 31.45 48.03 -29.03
C LYS A 2 31.52 46.49 -29.01
N LYS A 3 32.69 45.88 -29.25
CA LYS A 3 32.87 44.41 -29.24
C LYS A 3 32.75 43.81 -27.84
N THR A 4 33.39 44.41 -26.83
CA THR A 4 33.31 43.96 -25.43
C THR A 4 31.88 44.00 -24.88
N LYS A 5 31.11 45.06 -25.17
CA LYS A 5 29.69 45.14 -24.78
C LYS A 5 28.83 44.05 -25.45
N ARG A 6 29.08 43.73 -26.73
CA ARG A 6 28.39 42.64 -27.43
C ARG A 6 28.71 41.27 -26.84
N ILE A 7 29.97 41.02 -26.46
CA ILE A 7 30.40 39.76 -25.82
C ILE A 7 29.72 39.61 -24.45
N VAL A 8 29.72 40.66 -23.64
CA VAL A 8 29.05 40.65 -22.32
C VAL A 8 27.55 40.40 -22.45
N LEU A 9 26.88 41.05 -23.41
CA LEU A 9 25.46 40.82 -23.67
C LEU A 9 25.18 39.37 -24.10
N LEU A 10 26.01 38.80 -24.98
CA LEU A 10 25.91 37.39 -25.37
C LEU A 10 26.05 36.44 -24.19
N VAL A 11 27.05 36.66 -23.33
CA VAL A 11 27.26 35.83 -22.13
C VAL A 11 26.04 35.91 -21.20
N ILE A 12 25.50 37.11 -20.97
CA ILE A 12 24.30 37.28 -20.15
C ILE A 12 23.09 36.56 -20.78
N SER A 13 22.89 36.67 -22.09
CA SER A 13 21.80 35.99 -22.79
C SER A 13 21.94 34.46 -22.69
N VAL A 14 23.14 33.92 -22.82
CA VAL A 14 23.39 32.47 -22.67
C VAL A 14 23.07 32.01 -21.26
N ILE A 15 23.53 32.74 -20.23
CA ILE A 15 23.21 32.43 -18.83
C ILE A 15 21.70 32.45 -18.59
N TRP A 16 20.98 33.46 -19.13
CA TRP A 16 19.53 33.53 -19.03
C TRP A 16 18.81 32.34 -19.67
N VAL A 17 19.26 31.91 -20.84
CA VAL A 17 18.70 30.74 -21.52
C VAL A 17 18.96 29.46 -20.71
N ILE A 18 20.17 29.27 -20.19
CA ILE A 18 20.51 28.11 -19.36
C ILE A 18 19.67 28.10 -18.08
N SER A 19 19.59 29.22 -17.37
CA SER A 19 18.83 29.32 -16.12
C SER A 19 17.34 29.12 -16.34
N SER A 20 16.75 29.75 -17.36
CA SER A 20 15.32 29.58 -17.69
C SER A 20 14.99 28.15 -18.10
N THR A 21 15.86 27.50 -18.89
CA THR A 21 15.73 26.08 -19.25
C THR A 21 15.85 25.19 -18.02
N GLY A 22 16.82 25.45 -17.14
CA GLY A 22 17.00 24.72 -15.88
C GLY A 22 15.78 24.83 -14.97
N CYS A 23 15.24 26.04 -14.78
CA CYS A 23 14.01 26.25 -14.01
C CYS A 23 12.80 25.54 -14.62
N TYR A 24 12.68 25.56 -15.95
CA TYR A 24 11.60 24.84 -16.65
C TYR A 24 11.72 23.33 -16.43
N LEU A 25 12.91 22.74 -16.60
CA LEU A 25 13.14 21.31 -16.41
C LEU A 25 12.89 20.88 -14.95
N MET A 26 13.24 21.72 -13.97
CA MET A 26 12.91 21.47 -12.57
C MET A 26 11.40 21.55 -12.28
N ALA A 27 10.66 22.40 -13.00
CA ALA A 27 9.24 22.59 -12.75
C ALA A 27 8.34 21.62 -13.53
N LYS A 28 8.74 21.22 -14.72
CA LYS A 28 7.91 20.46 -15.68
C LYS A 28 8.53 19.14 -16.13
N GLY A 29 9.75 18.84 -15.68
CA GLY A 29 10.49 17.67 -16.11
C GLY A 29 11.05 17.83 -17.52
N ASN A 30 11.75 16.80 -17.99
CA ASN A 30 12.30 16.75 -19.34
C ASN A 30 11.19 16.49 -20.36
N PRO A 31 10.98 17.34 -21.39
CA PRO A 31 9.95 17.14 -22.41
C PRO A 31 10.03 15.80 -23.16
N ILE A 32 11.22 15.31 -23.45
CA ILE A 32 11.43 14.00 -24.08
C ILE A 32 10.91 12.90 -23.15
N ARG A 33 11.24 12.99 -21.85
CA ARG A 33 10.75 12.05 -20.85
C ARG A 33 9.24 12.19 -20.62
N TYR A 34 8.68 13.38 -20.73
CA TYR A 34 7.24 13.59 -20.65
C TYR A 34 6.50 12.83 -21.76
N PHE A 35 6.94 12.96 -23.02
CA PHE A 35 6.32 12.22 -24.13
C PHE A 35 6.55 10.71 -24.03
N GLN A 36 7.72 10.29 -23.54
CA GLN A 36 7.98 8.89 -23.24
C GLN A 36 7.00 8.38 -22.16
N ALA A 37 6.91 9.04 -21.01
CA ALA A 37 6.01 8.69 -19.93
C ALA A 37 4.56 8.59 -20.41
N LYS A 38 4.10 9.58 -21.18
CA LYS A 38 2.75 9.57 -21.74
C LYS A 38 2.49 8.33 -22.60
N ARG A 39 3.43 7.98 -23.49
CA ARG A 39 3.30 6.82 -24.37
C ARG A 39 3.36 5.50 -23.60
N GLU A 40 4.32 5.34 -22.69
CA GLU A 40 4.48 4.10 -21.93
C GLU A 40 3.28 3.86 -21.01
N ILE A 41 2.79 4.88 -20.31
CA ILE A 41 1.58 4.79 -19.47
C ILE A 41 0.36 4.45 -20.33
N GLN A 42 0.16 5.14 -21.45
CA GLN A 42 -0.98 4.86 -22.32
C GLN A 42 -0.94 3.42 -22.87
N THR A 43 0.24 2.94 -23.29
CA THR A 43 0.42 1.56 -23.76
C THR A 43 0.15 0.54 -22.64
N TYR A 44 0.56 0.86 -21.41
CA TYR A 44 0.29 0.03 -20.23
C TYR A 44 -1.22 -0.07 -19.97
N ILE A 45 -1.92 1.06 -19.96
CA ILE A 45 -3.38 1.11 -19.75
C ILE A 45 -4.11 0.32 -20.83
N GLU A 46 -3.82 0.58 -22.11
CA GLU A 46 -4.45 -0.11 -23.24
C GLU A 46 -4.23 -1.63 -23.19
N LYS A 47 -3.06 -2.06 -22.73
CA LYS A 47 -2.71 -3.48 -22.63
C LYS A 47 -3.40 -4.19 -21.47
N HIS A 48 -3.55 -3.54 -20.33
CA HIS A 48 -3.95 -4.18 -19.07
C HIS A 48 -5.40 -3.91 -18.67
N TYR A 49 -5.91 -2.71 -18.96
CA TYR A 49 -7.25 -2.25 -18.58
C TYR A 49 -8.15 -1.96 -19.80
N GLY A 50 -7.57 -1.79 -20.99
CA GLY A 50 -8.33 -1.52 -22.21
C GLY A 50 -9.12 -0.22 -22.12
N GLU A 51 -10.45 -0.31 -22.22
CA GLU A 51 -11.37 0.82 -22.17
C GLU A 51 -11.95 1.07 -20.75
N GLU A 52 -11.59 0.27 -19.75
CA GLU A 52 -12.15 0.37 -18.39
C GLU A 52 -11.69 1.63 -17.65
N ILE A 53 -10.46 2.08 -17.92
CA ILE A 53 -9.91 3.32 -17.34
C ILE A 53 -9.46 4.27 -18.43
N VAL A 54 -9.66 5.56 -18.17
CA VAL A 54 -9.31 6.66 -19.07
C VAL A 54 -8.16 7.46 -18.47
N MET A 55 -7.12 7.66 -19.27
CA MET A 55 -5.97 8.46 -18.90
C MET A 55 -6.28 9.95 -19.04
N GLY A 56 -6.11 10.69 -17.94
CA GLY A 56 -6.21 12.13 -17.88
C GLY A 56 -4.87 12.85 -18.08
N GLU A 57 -4.70 13.97 -17.38
CA GLU A 57 -3.48 14.78 -17.48
C GLU A 57 -2.28 14.10 -16.79
N LEU A 58 -1.09 14.36 -17.33
CA LEU A 58 0.17 14.05 -16.65
C LEU A 58 0.64 15.25 -15.83
N SER A 59 1.00 14.99 -14.58
CA SER A 59 1.73 15.89 -13.72
C SER A 59 3.17 15.40 -13.49
N TYR A 60 4.06 16.31 -13.10
CA TYR A 60 5.47 16.02 -12.79
C TYR A 60 5.79 16.46 -11.38
N THR A 61 6.54 15.64 -10.65
CA THR A 61 7.15 16.02 -9.37
C THR A 61 8.66 15.96 -9.45
N SER A 62 9.31 17.05 -9.06
CA SER A 62 10.78 17.14 -9.01
C SER A 62 11.37 16.38 -7.83
N LYS A 63 10.59 16.15 -6.75
CA LYS A 63 11.06 15.45 -5.54
C LYS A 63 11.54 14.04 -5.84
N THR A 64 10.78 13.31 -6.66
CA THR A 64 11.10 11.94 -7.09
C THR A 64 11.40 11.86 -8.58
N ASN A 65 11.46 13.00 -9.29
CA ASN A 65 11.67 13.09 -10.73
C ASN A 65 10.72 12.17 -11.55
N THR A 66 9.46 12.13 -11.14
CA THR A 66 8.46 11.14 -11.56
C THR A 66 7.28 11.82 -12.27
N PHE A 67 6.67 11.14 -13.24
CA PHE A 67 5.43 11.57 -13.89
C PHE A 67 4.23 10.77 -13.38
N TYR A 68 3.13 11.43 -13.09
CA TYR A 68 1.88 10.83 -12.63
C TYR A 68 0.80 11.14 -13.65
N ALA A 69 0.23 10.11 -14.26
CA ALA A 69 -0.98 10.23 -15.04
C ALA A 69 -2.17 10.04 -14.11
N SER A 70 -3.09 11.01 -14.09
CA SER A 70 -4.42 10.76 -13.51
C SER A 70 -5.15 9.71 -14.34
N VAL A 71 -5.84 8.79 -13.68
CA VAL A 71 -6.74 7.84 -14.33
C VAL A 71 -8.09 7.85 -13.65
N THR A 72 -9.16 7.70 -14.42
CA THR A 72 -10.52 7.54 -13.92
C THR A 72 -11.18 6.35 -14.57
N GLU A 73 -12.16 5.75 -13.92
CA GLU A 73 -13.02 4.75 -14.56
C GLU A 73 -13.84 5.40 -15.68
N ALA A 74 -14.09 4.64 -16.74
CA ALA A 74 -14.79 5.16 -17.93
C ALA A 74 -16.27 5.46 -17.66
N ASP A 75 -16.89 4.75 -16.72
CA ASP A 75 -18.29 4.88 -16.34
C ASP A 75 -18.52 5.75 -15.09
N ASP A 76 -17.52 5.89 -14.20
CA ASP A 76 -17.59 6.81 -13.06
C ASP A 76 -16.31 7.64 -12.86
N SER A 77 -16.36 8.90 -13.31
CA SER A 77 -15.23 9.84 -13.17
C SER A 77 -14.92 10.25 -11.72
N ARG A 78 -15.76 9.87 -10.74
CA ARG A 78 -15.47 10.14 -9.31
C ARG A 78 -14.40 9.19 -8.78
N ASN A 79 -14.32 7.99 -9.35
CA ASN A 79 -13.30 7.00 -9.06
C ASN A 79 -12.03 7.39 -9.82
N HIS A 80 -11.04 7.86 -9.07
CA HIS A 80 -9.81 8.39 -9.63
C HIS A 80 -8.61 7.84 -8.88
N SER A 81 -7.55 7.53 -9.63
CA SER A 81 -6.25 7.13 -9.09
C SER A 81 -5.14 7.62 -10.02
N SER A 82 -3.98 6.98 -10.00
CA SER A 82 -2.87 7.34 -10.87
C SER A 82 -2.08 6.14 -11.38
N ILE A 83 -1.49 6.31 -12.55
CA ILE A 83 -0.43 5.44 -13.06
C ILE A 83 0.85 6.28 -13.14
N VAL A 84 1.95 5.71 -12.67
CA VAL A 84 3.17 6.45 -12.38
C VAL A 84 4.31 5.95 -13.25
N TYR A 85 5.10 6.86 -13.80
CA TYR A 85 6.30 6.54 -14.57
C TYR A 85 7.54 7.06 -13.86
N TYR A 86 8.34 6.12 -13.35
CA TYR A 86 9.49 6.40 -12.50
C TYR A 86 10.74 6.80 -13.30
N PRO A 87 11.75 7.42 -12.65
CA PRO A 87 13.04 7.72 -13.26
C PRO A 87 13.75 6.48 -13.81
N THR A 88 13.48 5.29 -13.26
CA THR A 88 14.02 4.00 -13.69
C THR A 88 13.44 3.54 -15.02
N GLY A 89 12.29 4.10 -15.45
CA GLY A 89 11.52 3.64 -16.60
C GLY A 89 10.43 2.64 -16.25
N GLU A 90 10.28 2.30 -14.97
CA GLU A 90 9.23 1.40 -14.47
C GLU A 90 7.87 2.11 -14.35
N ILE A 91 6.81 1.32 -14.47
CA ILE A 91 5.44 1.75 -14.23
C ILE A 91 5.03 1.34 -12.82
N GLY A 92 4.54 2.30 -12.04
CA GLY A 92 3.82 2.06 -10.79
C GLY A 92 2.33 2.14 -11.02
N ASP A 93 1.59 1.13 -10.58
CA ASP A 93 0.14 1.04 -10.74
C ASP A 93 -0.55 1.35 -9.40
N TYR A 94 -0.86 2.63 -9.17
CA TYR A 94 -1.59 3.00 -7.96
C TYR A 94 -3.07 2.66 -8.07
N TYR A 95 -3.61 2.47 -9.28
CA TYR A 95 -5.00 2.07 -9.46
C TYR A 95 -5.22 0.67 -8.87
N GLN A 96 -4.39 -0.31 -9.24
CA GLN A 96 -4.43 -1.65 -8.65
C GLN A 96 -4.14 -1.63 -7.13
N PHE A 97 -3.17 -0.80 -6.70
CA PHE A 97 -2.83 -0.66 -5.28
C PHE A 97 -4.01 -0.11 -4.46
N ASP A 98 -4.67 0.94 -4.95
CA ASP A 98 -5.79 1.58 -4.26
C ASP A 98 -6.99 0.61 -4.15
N ILE A 99 -7.23 -0.21 -5.17
CA ILE A 99 -8.22 -1.29 -5.12
C ILE A 99 -7.89 -2.27 -4.00
N GLN A 100 -6.65 -2.76 -3.96
CA GLN A 100 -6.19 -3.71 -2.95
C GLN A 100 -6.30 -3.12 -1.54
N SER A 101 -5.76 -1.91 -1.34
CA SER A 101 -5.78 -1.23 -0.04
C SER A 101 -7.21 -1.05 0.48
N ARG A 102 -8.15 -0.68 -0.40
CA ARG A 102 -9.55 -0.51 0.00
C ARG A 102 -10.23 -1.83 0.37
N MET A 103 -9.98 -2.90 -0.38
CA MET A 103 -10.51 -4.23 -0.04
C MET A 103 -9.90 -4.76 1.27
N GLU A 104 -8.60 -4.52 1.49
CA GLU A 104 -7.93 -4.83 2.77
C GLU A 104 -8.60 -4.07 3.93
N GLU A 105 -8.84 -2.76 3.79
CA GLU A 105 -9.55 -1.94 4.78
C GLU A 105 -10.99 -2.42 5.03
N GLU A 106 -11.72 -2.83 3.99
CA GLU A 106 -13.06 -3.42 4.09
C GLU A 106 -13.01 -4.68 4.97
N VAL A 107 -12.13 -5.63 4.65
CA VAL A 107 -11.97 -6.89 5.41
C VAL A 107 -11.54 -6.61 6.85
N SER A 108 -10.58 -5.70 7.06
CA SER A 108 -10.15 -5.28 8.40
C SER A 108 -11.33 -4.75 9.22
N SER A 109 -12.16 -3.91 8.62
CA SER A 109 -13.35 -3.32 9.25
C SER A 109 -14.41 -4.37 9.59
N MET A 110 -14.60 -5.37 8.72
CA MET A 110 -15.48 -6.51 8.98
C MET A 110 -15.00 -7.31 10.19
N ILE A 111 -13.70 -7.63 10.26
CA ILE A 111 -13.10 -8.36 11.38
C ILE A 111 -13.23 -7.55 12.68
N TYR A 112 -12.90 -6.26 12.68
CA TYR A 112 -13.06 -5.39 13.84
C TYR A 112 -14.50 -5.39 14.36
N THR A 113 -15.46 -5.19 13.47
CA THR A 113 -16.89 -5.13 13.82
C THR A 113 -17.33 -6.45 14.44
N PHE A 114 -16.90 -7.56 13.87
CA PHE A 114 -17.19 -8.89 14.39
C PHE A 114 -16.57 -9.12 15.77
N LEU A 115 -15.29 -8.81 15.96
CA LEU A 115 -14.60 -8.99 17.24
C LEU A 115 -15.15 -8.06 18.32
N ASN A 116 -15.51 -6.83 17.97
CA ASN A 116 -16.21 -5.93 18.88
C ASN A 116 -17.56 -6.53 19.31
N THR A 117 -18.34 -7.07 18.38
CA THR A 117 -19.64 -7.68 18.67
C THR A 117 -19.51 -8.95 19.53
N GLN A 118 -18.50 -9.78 19.26
CA GLN A 118 -18.34 -11.10 19.88
C GLN A 118 -17.55 -11.08 21.18
N MET A 119 -16.65 -10.10 21.35
CA MET A 119 -15.66 -10.06 22.43
C MET A 119 -15.54 -8.68 23.09
N GLN A 120 -16.25 -7.66 22.61
CA GLN A 120 -16.18 -6.27 23.09
C GLN A 120 -14.78 -5.64 22.94
N LEU A 121 -13.96 -6.17 22.03
CA LEU A 121 -12.65 -5.60 21.70
C LEU A 121 -12.82 -4.31 20.89
N THR A 122 -12.04 -3.29 21.25
CA THR A 122 -11.98 -1.98 20.61
C THR A 122 -10.68 -1.80 19.84
N GLN A 123 -10.56 -0.69 19.11
CA GLN A 123 -9.30 -0.32 18.44
C GLN A 123 -8.17 0.03 19.42
N GLU A 124 -8.50 0.30 20.69
CA GLU A 124 -7.48 0.48 21.73
C GLU A 124 -6.89 -0.87 22.14
N ASP A 125 -7.68 -1.96 22.07
CA ASP A 125 -7.26 -3.30 22.50
C ASP A 125 -6.49 -4.07 21.43
N ILE A 126 -6.83 -3.87 20.15
CA ILE A 126 -6.22 -4.59 19.03
C ILE A 126 -5.98 -3.71 17.81
N THR A 127 -4.89 -3.99 17.08
CA THR A 127 -4.63 -3.43 15.75
C THR A 127 -4.71 -4.55 14.71
N ILE A 128 -5.59 -4.44 13.72
CA ILE A 128 -5.77 -5.42 12.65
C ILE A 128 -5.28 -4.84 11.33
N ASN A 129 -4.41 -5.57 10.66
CA ASN A 129 -4.01 -5.34 9.28
C ASN A 129 -4.28 -6.60 8.47
N THR A 130 -4.87 -6.46 7.30
CA THR A 130 -5.14 -7.56 6.38
C THR A 130 -4.26 -7.41 5.16
N LEU A 131 -3.90 -8.53 4.54
CA LEU A 131 -3.23 -8.57 3.26
C LEU A 131 -4.02 -9.48 2.32
N LEU A 132 -4.26 -8.99 1.11
CA LEU A 132 -4.94 -9.69 0.04
C LEU A 132 -4.00 -9.83 -1.15
N GLU A 133 -3.91 -11.02 -1.72
CA GLU A 133 -3.26 -11.22 -3.01
C GLU A 133 -4.31 -11.14 -4.12
N LEU A 134 -4.61 -9.92 -4.57
CA LEU A 134 -5.57 -9.74 -5.65
C LEU A 134 -4.98 -10.17 -7.00
N PRO A 135 -5.72 -10.95 -7.80
CA PRO A 135 -5.42 -11.09 -9.22
C PRO A 135 -5.31 -9.71 -9.90
N PRO A 136 -4.24 -9.45 -10.66
CA PRO A 136 -4.03 -8.14 -11.26
C PRO A 136 -5.06 -7.89 -12.37
N PHE A 137 -5.52 -6.64 -12.50
CA PHE A 137 -6.38 -6.17 -13.59
C PHE A 137 -7.77 -6.82 -13.66
N GLN A 138 -8.29 -7.36 -12.55
CA GLN A 138 -9.62 -7.99 -12.50
C GLN A 138 -10.70 -7.13 -11.83
N TYR A 139 -10.28 -6.12 -11.06
CA TYR A 139 -11.17 -5.37 -10.17
C TYR A 139 -11.11 -3.87 -10.45
N GLN A 140 -12.11 -3.15 -9.94
CA GLN A 140 -12.30 -1.71 -10.08
C GLN A 140 -12.29 -1.03 -8.71
N LEU A 141 -12.14 0.30 -8.68
CA LEU A 141 -12.06 1.13 -7.48
C LEU A 141 -13.36 1.18 -6.68
N ASP A 142 -14.46 0.64 -7.19
CA ASP A 142 -15.70 0.47 -6.43
C ASP A 142 -15.98 -1.00 -6.03
N SER A 143 -15.24 -1.97 -6.57
CA SER A 143 -15.42 -3.41 -6.30
C SER A 143 -15.30 -3.74 -4.81
N SER A 144 -16.23 -4.53 -4.26
CA SER A 144 -16.11 -5.04 -2.89
C SER A 144 -15.20 -6.26 -2.81
N TYR A 145 -14.73 -6.58 -1.60
CA TYR A 145 -14.00 -7.81 -1.31
C TYR A 145 -14.72 -9.07 -1.84
N ASP A 146 -14.00 -9.88 -2.62
CA ASP A 146 -14.45 -11.19 -3.09
C ASP A 146 -14.17 -12.26 -2.01
N PRO A 147 -15.19 -12.92 -1.45
CA PRO A 147 -15.03 -13.95 -0.41
C PRO A 147 -14.32 -15.23 -0.89
N ASN A 148 -13.96 -15.34 -2.17
CA ASN A 148 -13.12 -16.43 -2.68
C ASN A 148 -11.62 -16.14 -2.57
N ILE A 149 -11.22 -14.91 -2.27
CA ILE A 149 -9.81 -14.52 -2.13
C ILE A 149 -9.36 -14.81 -0.70
N PRO A 150 -8.33 -15.64 -0.48
CA PRO A 150 -7.81 -15.88 0.86
C PRO A 150 -7.23 -14.63 1.51
N VAL A 151 -7.37 -14.52 2.82
CA VAL A 151 -6.91 -13.38 3.61
C VAL A 151 -5.74 -13.79 4.49
N THR A 152 -4.67 -12.99 4.48
CA THR A 152 -3.68 -13.00 5.56
C THR A 152 -4.02 -11.91 6.56
N ILE A 153 -4.08 -12.25 7.84
CA ILE A 153 -4.40 -11.30 8.92
C ILE A 153 -3.20 -11.16 9.84
N GLN A 154 -2.87 -9.92 10.18
CA GLN A 154 -1.95 -9.58 11.25
C GLN A 154 -2.71 -8.85 12.35
N ILE A 155 -2.62 -9.35 13.58
CA ILE A 155 -3.27 -8.76 14.75
C ILE A 155 -2.21 -8.43 15.80
N GLU A 156 -2.11 -7.16 16.15
CA GLU A 156 -1.43 -6.70 17.34
C GLU A 156 -2.41 -6.71 18.51
N LEU A 157 -2.02 -7.33 19.61
CA LEU A 157 -2.68 -7.16 20.90
C LEU A 157 -2.01 -5.97 21.59
N ASN A 158 -2.74 -4.89 21.79
CA ASN A 158 -2.23 -3.64 22.35
C ASN A 158 -2.19 -3.70 23.89
N GLN A 159 -1.73 -4.82 24.45
CA GLN A 159 -1.61 -5.02 25.89
C GLN A 159 -0.27 -5.67 26.22
N GLU A 160 0.25 -5.39 27.41
CA GLU A 160 1.49 -5.98 27.88
C GLU A 160 1.20 -7.32 28.58
N PHE A 161 1.98 -8.35 28.25
CA PHE A 161 1.86 -9.67 28.86
C PHE A 161 3.08 -10.01 29.71
N SER A 162 2.83 -10.43 30.95
CA SER A 162 3.86 -10.88 31.90
C SER A 162 4.51 -12.21 31.54
N SER A 163 3.83 -13.05 30.75
CA SER A 163 4.31 -14.37 30.39
C SER A 163 3.80 -14.81 29.01
N LYS A 164 4.45 -15.83 28.44
CA LYS A 164 4.02 -16.46 27.19
C LYS A 164 2.65 -17.13 27.37
N GLU A 165 2.40 -17.69 28.55
CA GLU A 165 1.17 -18.38 28.92
C GLU A 165 -0.02 -17.40 28.94
N ASP A 166 0.14 -16.21 29.54
CA ASP A 166 -0.91 -15.17 29.57
C ASP A 166 -1.28 -14.68 28.16
N TYR A 167 -0.25 -14.55 27.30
CA TYR A 167 -0.41 -14.20 25.89
C TYR A 167 -1.21 -15.27 25.14
N ILE A 168 -0.85 -16.54 25.28
CA ILE A 168 -1.56 -17.66 24.65
C ILE A 168 -3.01 -17.75 25.12
N ALA A 169 -3.25 -17.61 26.43
CA ALA A 169 -4.59 -17.66 27.01
C ALA A 169 -5.53 -16.58 26.46
N THR A 170 -4.98 -15.41 26.07
CA THR A 170 -5.75 -14.33 25.44
C THR A 170 -5.90 -14.55 23.93
N ALA A 171 -4.87 -15.07 23.26
CA ALA A 171 -4.88 -15.28 21.82
C ALA A 171 -5.80 -16.44 21.38
N ILE A 172 -5.95 -17.49 22.19
CA ILE A 172 -6.79 -18.67 21.86
C ILE A 172 -8.25 -18.28 21.57
N PRO A 173 -8.98 -17.59 22.47
CA PRO A 173 -10.37 -17.20 22.22
C PRO A 173 -10.52 -16.33 20.99
N LEU A 174 -9.54 -15.45 20.72
CA LEU A 174 -9.54 -14.57 19.56
C LEU A 174 -9.50 -15.38 18.25
N ILE A 175 -8.56 -16.33 18.15
CA ILE A 175 -8.43 -17.20 16.97
C ILE A 175 -9.68 -18.06 16.77
N GLN A 176 -10.24 -18.60 17.86
CA GLN A 176 -11.48 -19.37 17.81
C GLN A 176 -12.67 -18.54 17.30
N LYS A 177 -12.70 -17.24 17.59
CA LYS A 177 -13.70 -16.34 17.03
C LYS A 177 -13.46 -16.05 15.55
N LEU A 178 -12.21 -15.85 15.15
CA LEU A 178 -11.87 -15.65 13.73
C LEU A 178 -12.24 -16.87 12.86
N GLN A 179 -12.13 -18.09 13.39
CA GLN A 179 -12.55 -19.33 12.70
C GLN A 179 -14.02 -19.30 12.27
N ILE A 180 -14.90 -18.75 13.09
CA ILE A 180 -16.34 -18.75 12.83
C ILE A 180 -16.81 -17.51 12.05
N LEU A 181 -15.91 -16.59 11.71
CA LEU A 181 -16.21 -15.36 10.96
C LEU A 181 -16.69 -15.66 9.52
N GLY A 182 -16.29 -16.79 8.95
CA GLY A 182 -16.67 -17.20 7.60
C GLY A 182 -15.87 -16.54 6.47
N ILE A 183 -14.75 -15.88 6.80
CA ILE A 183 -13.77 -15.38 5.83
C ILE A 183 -12.72 -16.48 5.61
N PRO A 184 -12.27 -16.73 4.36
CA PRO A 184 -11.22 -17.71 4.07
C PRO A 184 -9.84 -17.20 4.54
N ILE A 185 -9.52 -17.40 5.81
CA ILE A 185 -8.23 -16.95 6.36
C ILE A 185 -7.16 -18.02 6.08
N GLU A 186 -6.14 -17.66 5.31
CA GLU A 186 -5.03 -18.56 4.97
C GLU A 186 -3.90 -18.48 6.02
N ASN A 187 -3.59 -17.27 6.49
CA ASN A 187 -2.57 -17.04 7.49
C ASN A 187 -3.06 -16.06 8.55
N ALA A 188 -2.82 -16.38 9.82
CA ALA A 188 -2.92 -15.44 10.93
C ALA A 188 -1.58 -15.27 11.63
N LYS A 189 -1.21 -14.02 11.83
CA LYS A 189 -0.10 -13.64 12.67
C LYS A 189 -0.62 -12.79 13.83
N LEU A 190 -0.54 -13.33 15.03
CA LEU A 190 -0.84 -12.58 16.25
C LEU A 190 0.47 -12.19 16.91
N TYR A 191 0.54 -10.98 17.45
CA TYR A 191 1.72 -10.56 18.19
C TYR A 191 1.41 -9.51 19.25
N SER A 192 2.32 -9.40 20.22
CA SER A 192 2.27 -8.41 21.29
C SER A 192 3.69 -8.03 21.70
N TYR A 193 4.00 -6.74 21.72
CA TYR A 193 5.34 -6.26 22.09
C TYR A 193 5.63 -6.47 23.58
N LEU A 194 6.88 -6.83 23.88
CA LEU A 194 7.38 -6.90 25.24
C LEU A 194 7.71 -5.50 25.76
N PRO A 195 7.35 -5.17 27.01
CA PRO A 195 7.60 -3.84 27.59
C PRO A 195 9.08 -3.53 27.80
N GLU A 196 9.93 -4.56 27.84
CA GLU A 196 11.32 -4.47 28.30
C GLU A 196 12.24 -3.78 27.29
N ASP A 197 12.05 -4.03 25.99
CA ASP A 197 12.94 -3.53 24.92
C ASP A 197 12.20 -2.87 23.75
N GLY A 198 10.86 -2.94 23.72
CA GLY A 198 10.01 -2.39 22.66
C GLY A 198 10.30 -2.92 21.25
N ASN A 199 11.09 -3.99 21.10
CA ASN A 199 11.49 -4.57 19.82
C ASN A 199 11.33 -6.09 19.79
N SER A 200 11.23 -6.74 20.95
CA SER A 200 10.86 -8.15 21.07
C SER A 200 9.36 -8.28 21.27
N CYS A 201 8.79 -9.37 20.77
CA CYS A 201 7.35 -9.64 20.87
C CYS A 201 7.10 -11.13 21.10
N TYR A 202 5.99 -11.43 21.78
CA TYR A 202 5.33 -12.72 21.60
C TYR A 202 4.70 -12.73 20.22
N ARG A 203 4.93 -13.82 19.47
CA ARG A 203 4.39 -13.98 18.12
C ARG A 203 3.88 -15.39 17.92
N THR A 204 2.64 -15.49 17.45
CA THR A 204 2.02 -16.73 16.98
C THR A 204 1.73 -16.60 15.51
N GLU A 205 2.09 -17.63 14.74
CA GLU A 205 1.85 -17.67 13.30
C GLU A 205 1.13 -18.98 12.97
N LEU A 206 -0.02 -18.87 12.33
CA LEU A 206 -0.93 -19.98 12.04
C LEU A 206 -1.21 -20.00 10.55
N THR A 207 -0.94 -21.13 9.91
CA THR A 207 -1.26 -21.41 8.49
C THR A 207 -2.47 -22.34 8.34
N SER A 208 -3.06 -22.77 9.46
CA SER A 208 -4.29 -23.55 9.51
C SER A 208 -5.08 -23.20 10.77
N PHE A 209 -6.34 -22.82 10.59
CA PHE A 209 -7.23 -22.42 11.67
C PHE A 209 -7.94 -23.62 12.33
N GLU A 210 -7.28 -24.77 12.47
CA GLU A 210 -7.73 -25.86 13.35
C GLU A 210 -6.96 -25.87 14.69
N ALA A 211 -6.32 -24.75 15.05
CA ALA A 211 -5.35 -24.67 16.13
C ALA A 211 -5.92 -25.03 17.51
N THR A 212 -5.48 -26.17 18.04
CA THR A 212 -5.61 -26.57 19.44
C THR A 212 -4.66 -25.77 20.34
N GLU A 213 -4.88 -25.80 21.67
CA GLU A 213 -3.99 -25.15 22.65
C GLU A 213 -2.52 -25.64 22.52
N GLU A 214 -2.32 -26.92 22.19
CA GLU A 214 -0.99 -27.51 21.95
C GLU A 214 -0.29 -26.93 20.70
N GLU A 215 -1.05 -26.67 19.63
CA GLU A 215 -0.54 -26.02 18.42
C GLU A 215 -0.17 -24.57 18.68
N MET A 216 -0.99 -23.83 19.45
CA MET A 216 -0.69 -22.47 19.87
C MET A 216 0.64 -22.36 20.64
N VAL A 217 0.89 -23.28 21.58
CA VAL A 217 2.13 -23.30 22.38
C VAL A 217 3.36 -23.55 21.51
N SER A 218 3.27 -24.46 20.55
CA SER A 218 4.37 -24.82 19.65
C SER A 218 4.68 -23.76 18.59
N HIS A 219 3.67 -23.03 18.13
CA HIS A 219 3.81 -21.95 17.13
C HIS A 219 4.13 -20.59 17.74
N THR A 220 3.94 -20.42 19.05
CA THR A 220 4.25 -19.17 19.74
C THR A 220 5.74 -19.09 20.10
N LYS A 221 6.42 -18.06 19.62
CA LYS A 221 7.85 -17.81 19.87
C LYS A 221 8.06 -16.35 20.30
N ILE A 222 9.10 -16.11 21.10
CA ILE A 222 9.61 -14.76 21.30
C ILE A 222 10.49 -14.42 20.10
N VAL A 223 10.21 -13.31 19.43
CA VAL A 223 10.96 -12.86 18.26
C VAL A 223 11.41 -11.43 18.47
N THR A 224 12.70 -11.17 18.27
CA THR A 224 13.25 -9.81 18.22
C THR A 224 13.16 -9.27 16.80
N ILE A 225 12.41 -8.18 16.62
CA ILE A 225 12.28 -7.48 15.36
C ILE A 225 13.51 -6.58 15.20
N LYS A 226 14.39 -6.92 14.26
CA LYS A 226 15.48 -6.02 13.87
C LYS A 226 14.90 -4.92 12.99
N LYS A 227 14.89 -3.69 13.51
CA LYS A 227 14.67 -2.47 12.70
C LYS A 227 15.85 -2.23 11.77
#